data_AF-A0A7X7HLH8-F1
#
_entry.id   AF-A0A7X7HLH8-F1
#
_cell.length_a   1.000
_cell.length_b   1.000
_cell.length_c   1.000
_cell.angle_alpha   90.00
_cell.angle_beta   90.00
_cell.angle_gamma   90.00
#
_symmetry.space_group_name_H-M   'P 1'
#
loop_
_entity.id
_entity.type
_entity.pdbx_description
1 polymer ?
#
loop_
_entity_poly.entity_id
_entity_poly.type
_entity_poly.pdbx_seq_one_letter_code
_entity_poly.pdbx_strand_id
1 'polypeptide(L)'
;MRYARAACVAVAAASLGGLVSPWLSRSLIGRGDALAWAVDLAAHWQWLFTVLLAAGVVAAVALGGRRSATLLLALPLPWLSAAPPLEPAANRAEAGESLAVASANVYYRNRDPAPLRAWLDEIRPDILVIVEINHRFARALEGAGWQDYPHRYLAPRSDAFGLAVLSRHPLETASVWRDRQGVGVLLARVAWRGRGISLAGFHPMTPQSVGDHLERNRVLDCLTPASPGRPGRTIVDGAIVAGDFNATPWSVAFAGPTGRGWRRATGLSPTWPEAWHGLMGIPIDHVLANDAWRLVTAERGPDIGSDHLPVVARLRLAPETDPPADAAVPGDGEAAARTRGEPIAAVTSCLSRAPANARSGA
;
A
#
# COMPACT_ATOMS: atom_id res chain seq x y z
N MET A 1 -26.95 -35.61 12.20
CA MET A 1 -25.69 -35.77 11.41
C MET A 1 -25.78 -35.23 9.98
N ARG A 2 -26.77 -35.64 9.14
CA ARG A 2 -26.86 -35.17 7.74
C ARG A 2 -26.99 -33.65 7.59
N TYR A 3 -27.88 -33.02 8.36
CA TYR A 3 -28.07 -31.55 8.36
C TYR A 3 -26.82 -30.78 8.80
N ALA A 4 -26.17 -31.21 9.89
CA ALA A 4 -24.93 -30.61 10.38
C ALA A 4 -23.82 -30.66 9.31
N ARG A 5 -23.65 -31.80 8.64
CA ARG A 5 -22.68 -31.94 7.55
C ARG A 5 -22.99 -30.99 6.40
N ALA A 6 -24.26 -30.90 5.99
CA ALA A 6 -24.68 -29.99 4.92
C ALA A 6 -24.38 -28.53 5.26
N ALA A 7 -24.60 -28.11 6.51
CA ALA A 7 -24.27 -26.77 6.99
C ALA A 7 -22.75 -26.50 6.91
N CYS A 8 -21.90 -27.43 7.36
CA CYS A 8 -20.44 -27.28 7.26
C CYS A 8 -19.96 -27.15 5.80
N VAL A 9 -20.55 -27.93 4.88
CA VAL A 9 -20.26 -27.83 3.45
C VAL A 9 -20.72 -26.50 2.87
N ALA A 10 -21.89 -26.00 3.29
CA ALA A 10 -22.39 -24.69 2.85
C ALA A 10 -21.45 -23.54 3.29
N VAL A 11 -20.94 -23.57 4.53
CA VAL A 11 -19.95 -22.59 5.02
C VAL A 11 -18.67 -22.66 4.18
N ALA A 12 -18.16 -23.87 3.91
CA ALA A 12 -16.97 -24.05 3.08
C ALA A 12 -17.19 -23.52 1.64
N ALA A 13 -18.35 -23.82 1.03
CA ALA A 13 -18.69 -23.35 -0.30
C ALA A 13 -18.87 -21.81 -0.37
N ALA A 14 -19.50 -21.20 0.63
CA ALA A 14 -19.63 -19.75 0.72
C ALA A 14 -18.25 -19.08 0.87
N SER A 15 -17.36 -19.67 1.68
CA SER A 15 -15.98 -19.21 1.86
C SER A 15 -15.19 -19.26 0.55
N LEU A 16 -15.41 -20.29 -0.28
CA LEU A 16 -14.82 -20.35 -1.62
C LEU A 16 -15.26 -19.17 -2.50
N GLY A 17 -16.53 -18.77 -2.43
CA GLY A 17 -17.04 -17.56 -3.09
C GLY A 17 -16.29 -16.30 -2.65
N GLY A 18 -16.01 -16.18 -1.35
CA GLY A 18 -15.19 -15.12 -0.80
C GLY A 18 -13.72 -15.17 -1.26
N LEU A 19 -13.13 -16.36 -1.36
CA LEU A 19 -11.75 -16.53 -1.83
C LEU A 19 -11.58 -16.15 -3.31
N VAL A 20 -12.61 -16.31 -4.14
CA VAL A 20 -12.56 -15.93 -5.56
C VAL A 20 -12.91 -14.47 -5.82
N SER A 21 -13.37 -13.72 -4.81
CA SER A 21 -13.81 -12.34 -4.94
C SER A 21 -12.74 -11.37 -5.49
N PRO A 22 -11.42 -11.53 -5.26
CA PRO A 22 -10.42 -10.63 -5.83
C PRO A 22 -10.40 -10.68 -7.38
N TRP A 23 -10.54 -11.87 -7.97
CA TRP A 23 -10.62 -12.00 -9.42
C TRP A 23 -11.95 -11.47 -9.96
N LEU A 24 -13.05 -11.77 -9.29
CA LEU A 24 -14.37 -11.26 -9.66
C LEU A 24 -14.40 -9.73 -9.64
N SER A 25 -13.86 -9.11 -8.59
CA SER A 25 -13.78 -7.65 -8.46
C SER A 25 -13.01 -7.03 -9.63
N ARG A 26 -11.88 -7.63 -10.04
CA ARG A 26 -11.11 -7.19 -11.23
C ARG A 26 -11.89 -7.32 -12.54
N SER A 27 -12.68 -8.38 -12.69
CA SER A 27 -13.52 -8.57 -13.88
C SER A 27 -14.71 -7.58 -13.96
N LEU A 28 -15.05 -6.94 -12.84
CA LEU A 28 -16.12 -5.94 -12.74
C LEU A 28 -15.62 -4.50 -12.93
N ILE A 29 -14.33 -4.26 -13.17
CA ILE A 29 -13.80 -2.91 -13.45
C ILE A 29 -14.56 -2.29 -14.63
N GLY A 30 -15.13 -1.10 -14.42
CA GLY A 30 -15.91 -0.38 -15.42
C GLY A 30 -17.32 -0.97 -15.67
N ARG A 31 -17.78 -1.89 -14.83
CA ARG A 31 -19.10 -2.53 -14.92
C ARG A 31 -19.81 -2.51 -13.56
N GLY A 32 -20.85 -1.67 -13.43
CA GLY A 32 -21.74 -1.69 -12.27
C GLY A 32 -21.02 -1.39 -10.95
N ASP A 33 -20.66 -0.11 -10.75
CA ASP A 33 -19.80 0.35 -9.66
C ASP A 33 -20.24 -0.13 -8.26
N ALA A 34 -21.55 -0.24 -8.01
CA ALA A 34 -22.08 -0.74 -6.74
C ALA A 34 -21.77 -2.23 -6.52
N LEU A 35 -21.90 -3.07 -7.55
CA LEU A 35 -21.57 -4.49 -7.46
C LEU A 35 -20.05 -4.67 -7.35
N ALA A 36 -19.27 -3.95 -8.14
CA ALA A 36 -17.80 -3.97 -8.07
C ALA A 36 -17.30 -3.60 -6.68
N TRP A 37 -17.86 -2.54 -6.08
CA TRP A 37 -17.59 -2.13 -4.70
C TRP A 37 -17.96 -3.21 -3.68
N ALA A 38 -19.16 -3.80 -3.77
CA ALA A 38 -19.59 -4.84 -2.85
C ALA A 38 -18.71 -6.10 -2.91
N VAL A 39 -18.31 -6.53 -4.12
CA VAL A 39 -17.39 -7.65 -4.30
C VAL A 39 -15.97 -7.29 -3.79
N ASP A 40 -15.50 -6.06 -4.03
CA ASP A 40 -14.21 -5.60 -3.49
C ASP A 40 -14.21 -5.57 -1.96
N LEU A 41 -15.31 -5.17 -1.31
CA LEU A 41 -15.42 -5.24 0.16
C LEU A 41 -15.22 -6.66 0.67
N ALA A 42 -15.82 -7.67 0.01
CA ALA A 42 -15.55 -9.07 0.35
C ALA A 42 -14.06 -9.42 0.16
N ALA A 43 -13.39 -8.90 -0.87
CA ALA A 43 -11.98 -9.17 -1.13
C ALA A 43 -11.04 -8.82 0.04
N HIS A 44 -11.43 -7.93 0.96
CA HIS A 44 -10.60 -7.57 2.11
C HIS A 44 -10.43 -8.73 3.12
N TRP A 45 -11.35 -9.70 3.14
CA TRP A 45 -11.47 -10.71 4.21
C TRP A 45 -10.89 -12.08 3.84
N GLN A 46 -9.85 -12.14 3.00
CA GLN A 46 -9.31 -13.42 2.51
C GLN A 46 -8.84 -14.36 3.62
N TRP A 47 -8.25 -13.83 4.69
CA TRP A 47 -7.83 -14.65 5.84
C TRP A 47 -9.02 -15.26 6.58
N LEU A 48 -10.09 -14.48 6.78
CA LEU A 48 -11.32 -14.98 7.38
C LEU A 48 -11.93 -16.10 6.53
N PHE A 49 -12.04 -15.91 5.22
CA PHE A 49 -12.55 -16.97 4.33
C PHE A 49 -11.67 -18.21 4.33
N THR A 50 -10.35 -18.06 4.44
CA THR A 50 -9.41 -19.20 4.54
C THR A 50 -9.65 -20.00 5.81
N VAL A 51 -9.80 -19.33 6.95
CA VAL A 51 -10.08 -19.97 8.25
C VAL A 51 -11.44 -20.66 8.24
N LEU A 52 -12.48 -19.99 7.74
CA LEU A 52 -13.83 -20.55 7.66
C LEU A 52 -13.91 -21.74 6.70
N LEU A 53 -13.19 -21.68 5.56
CA LEU A 53 -13.05 -22.80 4.65
C LEU A 53 -12.42 -24.01 5.35
N ALA A 54 -11.25 -23.81 5.98
CA ALA A 54 -10.54 -24.88 6.66
C ALA A 54 -11.38 -25.50 7.79
N ALA A 55 -11.96 -24.67 8.66
CA ALA A 55 -12.82 -25.11 9.76
C ALA A 55 -14.07 -25.86 9.26
N GLY A 56 -14.74 -25.32 8.23
CA GLY A 56 -15.91 -25.94 7.61
C GLY A 56 -15.59 -27.29 6.99
N VAL A 57 -14.44 -27.41 6.29
CA VAL A 57 -14.00 -28.69 5.71
C VAL A 57 -13.63 -29.70 6.80
N VAL A 58 -12.86 -29.31 7.82
CA VAL A 58 -12.49 -30.19 8.94
C VAL A 58 -13.75 -30.74 9.62
N ALA A 59 -14.72 -29.87 9.92
CA ALA A 59 -15.98 -30.29 10.51
C ALA A 59 -16.79 -31.21 9.58
N ALA A 60 -16.86 -30.92 8.28
CA ALA A 60 -17.55 -31.76 7.31
C ALA A 60 -16.91 -33.15 7.19
N VAL A 61 -15.57 -33.23 7.18
CA VAL A 61 -14.81 -34.48 7.14
C VAL A 61 -15.02 -35.29 8.42
N ALA A 62 -14.98 -34.65 9.60
CA ALA A 62 -15.28 -35.30 10.88
C ALA A 62 -16.70 -35.88 10.92
N LEU A 63 -17.66 -35.26 10.21
CA LEU A 63 -19.03 -35.74 10.04
C LEU A 63 -19.22 -36.74 8.87
N GLY A 64 -18.13 -37.35 8.38
CA GLY A 64 -18.14 -38.37 7.33
C GLY A 64 -18.19 -37.85 5.89
N GLY A 65 -18.05 -36.54 5.68
CA GLY A 65 -18.04 -35.87 4.37
C GLY A 65 -16.66 -35.83 3.72
N ARG A 66 -15.97 -36.98 3.56
CA ARG A 66 -14.57 -37.03 3.09
C ARG A 66 -14.33 -36.31 1.75
N ARG A 67 -15.32 -36.27 0.86
CA ARG A 67 -15.24 -35.56 -0.44
C ARG A 67 -15.03 -34.05 -0.28
N SER A 68 -15.45 -33.45 0.83
CA SER A 68 -15.27 -32.02 1.09
C SER A 68 -13.79 -31.63 1.27
N ALA A 69 -12.90 -32.60 1.49
CA ALA A 69 -11.46 -32.36 1.57
C ALA A 69 -10.87 -31.75 0.28
N THR A 70 -11.49 -31.97 -0.88
CA THR A 70 -11.05 -31.37 -2.15
C THR A 70 -11.13 -29.85 -2.15
N LEU A 71 -12.00 -29.26 -1.33
CA LEU A 71 -12.11 -27.81 -1.19
C LEU A 71 -10.85 -27.18 -0.59
N LEU A 72 -9.99 -27.95 0.12
CA LEU A 72 -8.72 -27.45 0.64
C LEU A 72 -7.70 -27.10 -0.47
N LEU A 73 -7.94 -27.53 -1.71
CA LEU A 73 -7.15 -27.08 -2.86
C LEU A 73 -7.26 -25.57 -3.11
N ALA A 74 -8.27 -24.91 -2.52
CA ALA A 74 -8.44 -23.46 -2.56
C ALA A 74 -7.61 -22.70 -1.50
N LEU A 75 -6.92 -23.38 -0.58
CA LEU A 75 -6.11 -22.71 0.44
C LEU A 75 -5.03 -21.77 -0.13
N PRO A 76 -4.35 -22.04 -1.27
CA PRO A 76 -3.36 -21.12 -1.83
C PRO A 76 -3.94 -19.81 -2.42
N LEU A 77 -5.27 -19.71 -2.61
CA LEU A 77 -5.89 -18.58 -3.34
C LEU A 77 -5.57 -17.19 -2.78
N PRO A 78 -5.49 -16.94 -1.45
CA PRO A 78 -5.08 -15.63 -0.94
C PRO A 78 -3.68 -15.22 -1.42
N TRP A 79 -2.73 -16.15 -1.48
CA TRP A 79 -1.38 -15.83 -1.97
C TRP A 79 -1.36 -15.56 -3.48
N LEU A 80 -2.16 -16.31 -4.25
CA LEU A 80 -2.24 -16.18 -5.72
C LEU A 80 -3.02 -14.94 -6.17
N SER A 81 -3.95 -14.46 -5.36
CA SER A 81 -4.79 -13.30 -5.68
C SER A 81 -4.23 -11.98 -5.17
N ALA A 82 -3.36 -11.97 -4.16
CA ALA A 82 -2.78 -10.75 -3.63
C ALA A 82 -1.97 -10.00 -4.70
N ALA A 83 -1.92 -8.67 -4.60
CA ALA A 83 -1.02 -7.86 -5.41
C ALA A 83 0.42 -8.38 -5.25
N PRO A 84 1.20 -8.50 -6.34
CA PRO A 84 2.51 -9.12 -6.29
C PRO A 84 3.50 -8.31 -5.44
N PRO A 85 4.36 -9.00 -4.66
CA PRO A 85 5.44 -8.33 -3.95
C PRO A 85 6.53 -7.84 -4.92
N LEU A 86 7.40 -6.95 -4.45
CA LEU A 86 8.64 -6.61 -5.14
C LEU A 86 9.54 -7.83 -5.24
N GLU A 87 10.30 -7.90 -6.32
CA GLU A 87 11.34 -8.91 -6.48
C GLU A 87 12.39 -8.79 -5.37
N PRO A 88 12.83 -9.89 -4.77
CA PRO A 88 13.86 -9.87 -3.74
C PRO A 88 15.18 -9.37 -4.32
N ALA A 89 15.93 -8.62 -3.52
CA ALA A 89 17.30 -8.27 -3.83
C ALA A 89 18.17 -9.55 -3.78
N ALA A 90 19.01 -9.76 -4.79
CA ALA A 90 20.04 -10.81 -4.73
C ALA A 90 20.95 -10.65 -3.49
N ASN A 91 21.44 -11.78 -2.95
CA ASN A 91 22.02 -11.92 -1.60
C ASN A 91 23.10 -10.89 -1.19
N ARG A 92 23.05 -10.56 0.12
CA ARG A 92 23.94 -9.72 0.96
C ARG A 92 24.18 -8.29 0.44
N ALA A 93 23.27 -7.39 0.79
CA ALA A 93 23.54 -5.96 0.80
C ALA A 93 24.57 -5.65 1.90
N GLU A 94 25.60 -4.87 1.56
CA GLU A 94 26.45 -4.23 2.57
C GLU A 94 25.62 -3.22 3.38
N ALA A 95 25.96 -3.07 4.66
CA ALA A 95 25.33 -2.07 5.51
C ALA A 95 25.53 -0.68 4.90
N GLY A 96 24.43 -0.05 4.47
CA GLY A 96 24.42 1.26 3.83
C GLY A 96 23.75 1.30 2.47
N GLU A 97 23.53 0.16 1.79
CA GLU A 97 22.96 0.08 0.43
C GLU A 97 21.44 0.11 0.30
N SER A 98 20.72 0.12 1.42
CA SER A 98 19.27 0.09 1.42
C SER A 98 18.66 1.38 1.96
N LEU A 99 17.48 1.72 1.45
CA LEU A 99 16.60 2.76 1.97
C LEU A 99 15.50 2.08 2.79
N ALA A 100 15.47 2.35 4.09
CA ALA A 100 14.44 1.85 4.99
C ALA A 100 13.28 2.84 5.09
N VAL A 101 12.09 2.42 4.64
CA VAL A 101 10.87 3.22 4.66
C VAL A 101 9.87 2.60 5.61
N ALA A 102 9.49 3.34 6.65
CA ALA A 102 8.46 2.98 7.59
C ALA A 102 7.17 3.77 7.34
N SER A 103 6.03 3.14 7.65
CA SER A 103 4.70 3.75 7.65
C SER A 103 4.00 3.42 8.97
N ALA A 104 3.38 4.43 9.58
CA ALA A 104 2.61 4.25 10.81
C ALA A 104 1.33 5.10 10.77
N ASN A 105 0.16 4.45 10.83
CA ASN A 105 -1.04 5.10 11.32
C ASN A 105 -0.94 5.19 12.85
N VAL A 106 -0.86 6.40 13.40
CA VAL A 106 -0.66 6.60 14.83
C VAL A 106 -1.96 6.72 15.61
N TYR A 107 -3.12 6.65 14.94
CA TYR A 107 -4.46 6.88 15.47
C TYR A 107 -4.63 8.32 15.99
N TYR A 108 -5.54 9.10 15.41
CA TYR A 108 -5.64 10.55 15.72
C TYR A 108 -6.00 10.88 17.17
N ARG A 109 -6.47 9.92 17.96
CA ARG A 109 -6.70 10.10 19.41
C ARG A 109 -5.52 9.73 20.28
N ASN A 110 -4.52 9.03 19.74
CA ASN A 110 -3.27 8.73 20.44
C ASN A 110 -2.47 10.02 20.66
N ARG A 111 -1.84 10.11 21.83
CA ARG A 111 -1.12 11.30 22.29
C ARG A 111 0.27 10.97 22.79
N ASP A 112 0.63 9.69 22.82
CA ASP A 112 1.90 9.20 23.34
C ASP A 112 2.77 8.69 22.18
N PRO A 113 3.82 9.41 21.79
CA PRO A 113 4.73 8.96 20.76
C PRO A 113 5.82 8.01 21.28
N ALA A 114 5.88 7.72 22.59
CA ALA A 114 6.96 6.92 23.17
C ALA A 114 7.03 5.49 22.61
N PRO A 115 5.91 4.75 22.42
CA PRO A 115 5.97 3.43 21.80
C PRO A 115 6.47 3.47 20.35
N LEU A 116 6.05 4.49 19.57
CA LEU A 116 6.56 4.72 18.22
C LEU A 116 8.07 4.99 18.24
N ARG A 117 8.55 5.87 19.14
CA ARG A 117 9.98 6.17 19.29
C ARG A 117 10.81 4.93 19.62
N ALA A 118 10.33 4.10 20.56
CA ALA A 118 11.01 2.87 20.95
C ALA A 118 11.19 1.92 19.76
N TRP A 119 10.13 1.73 18.97
CA TRP A 119 10.23 0.94 17.73
C TRP A 119 11.23 1.54 16.72
N LEU A 120 11.24 2.86 16.55
CA LEU A 120 12.19 3.54 15.66
C LEU A 120 13.65 3.42 16.12
N ASP A 121 13.91 3.33 17.43
CA ASP A 121 15.25 3.10 17.97
C ASP A 121 15.80 1.71 17.58
N GLU A 122 14.92 0.71 17.47
CA GLU A 122 15.27 -0.64 17.05
C GLU A 122 15.50 -0.73 15.54
N ILE A 123 14.53 -0.26 14.74
CA ILE A 123 14.55 -0.46 13.28
C ILE A 123 15.31 0.64 12.53
N ARG A 124 15.47 1.83 13.12
CA ARG A 124 16.21 2.97 12.57
C ARG A 124 15.92 3.27 11.08
N PRO A 125 14.65 3.49 10.68
CA PRO A 125 14.30 3.73 9.30
C PRO A 125 14.87 5.06 8.80
N ASP A 126 15.14 5.16 7.51
CA ASP A 126 15.60 6.38 6.85
C ASP A 126 14.48 7.40 6.68
N ILE A 127 13.28 6.91 6.39
CA ILE A 127 12.07 7.70 6.16
C ILE A 127 10.93 7.08 6.96
N LEU A 128 10.16 7.91 7.65
CA LEU A 128 8.92 7.54 8.32
C LEU A 128 7.77 8.39 7.77
N VAL A 129 6.76 7.74 7.21
CA VAL A 129 5.47 8.35 6.88
C VAL A 129 4.51 8.10 8.05
N ILE A 130 3.89 9.16 8.55
CA ILE A 130 2.89 9.09 9.62
C ILE A 130 1.55 9.56 9.08
N VAL A 131 0.50 8.77 9.32
CA VAL A 131 -0.89 9.14 9.04
C VAL A 131 -1.68 9.22 10.36
N GLU A 132 -2.78 9.97 10.34
CA GLU A 132 -3.58 10.32 11.53
C GLU A 132 -2.83 11.13 12.61
N ILE A 133 -1.79 11.90 12.25
CA ILE A 133 -1.07 12.69 13.26
C ILE A 133 -1.88 13.90 13.74
N ASN A 134 -2.08 14.01 15.05
CA ASN A 134 -2.74 15.17 15.66
C ASN A 134 -1.75 16.26 16.13
N HIS A 135 -2.25 17.44 16.47
CA HIS A 135 -1.42 18.58 16.91
C HIS A 135 -0.60 18.29 18.18
N ARG A 136 -1.10 17.47 19.11
CA ARG A 136 -0.39 17.13 20.35
C ARG A 136 0.75 16.15 20.06
N PHE A 137 0.48 15.14 19.26
CA PHE A 137 1.47 14.17 18.81
C PHE A 137 2.58 14.88 18.03
N ALA A 138 2.24 15.76 17.09
CA ALA A 138 3.22 16.57 16.34
C ALA A 138 4.13 17.41 17.23
N ARG A 139 3.60 18.12 18.24
CA ARG A 139 4.41 18.86 19.21
C ARG A 139 5.39 17.96 19.97
N ALA A 140 5.00 16.73 20.27
CA ALA A 140 5.88 15.79 20.96
C ALA A 140 7.04 15.32 20.06
N LEU A 141 6.87 15.33 18.73
CA LEU A 141 7.94 15.06 17.75
C LEU A 141 8.95 16.22 17.62
N GLU A 142 8.65 17.40 18.16
CA GLU A 142 9.58 18.54 18.18
C GLU A 142 10.61 18.44 19.32
N GLY A 143 10.38 17.54 20.28
CA GLY A 143 11.25 17.34 21.43
C GLY A 143 12.64 16.75 21.12
N ALA A 144 13.50 16.72 22.13
CA ALA A 144 14.90 16.29 22.02
C ALA A 144 15.10 14.83 21.55
N GLY A 145 14.09 13.96 21.66
CA GLY A 145 14.18 12.56 21.24
C GLY A 145 14.11 12.30 19.73
N TRP A 146 13.97 13.34 18.89
CA TRP A 146 13.70 13.20 17.46
C TRP A 146 14.76 13.83 16.55
N GLN A 147 15.94 14.14 17.09
CA GLN A 147 17.02 14.84 16.37
C GLN A 147 17.67 13.98 15.28
N ASP A 148 17.49 12.65 15.33
CA ASP A 148 17.92 11.74 14.27
C ASP A 148 17.08 11.84 12.99
N TYR A 149 15.94 12.56 13.04
CA TYR A 149 15.11 12.92 11.89
C TYR A 149 15.06 14.44 11.69
N PRO A 150 16.17 15.08 11.29
CA PRO A 150 16.26 16.54 11.20
C PRO A 150 15.39 17.12 10.06
N HIS A 151 15.04 16.31 9.06
CA HIS A 151 14.24 16.75 7.93
C HIS A 151 12.80 16.27 8.09
N ARG A 152 11.89 17.21 8.32
CA ARG A 152 10.50 16.89 8.65
C ARG A 152 9.53 17.84 7.97
N TYR A 153 8.37 17.30 7.62
CA TYR A 153 7.21 18.07 7.23
C TYR A 153 6.00 17.55 8.00
N LEU A 154 5.38 18.41 8.81
CA LEU A 154 4.26 18.06 9.68
C LEU A 154 3.03 18.85 9.25
N ALA A 155 1.95 18.16 8.92
CA ALA A 155 0.63 18.73 8.64
C ALA A 155 -0.41 18.10 9.57
N PRO A 156 -0.31 18.32 10.90
CA PRO A 156 -1.24 17.75 11.86
C PRO A 156 -2.65 18.30 11.68
N ARG A 157 -3.64 17.47 12.04
CA ARG A 157 -5.06 17.85 12.05
C ARG A 157 -5.74 17.43 13.35
N SER A 158 -6.96 17.92 13.57
CA SER A 158 -7.78 17.49 14.72
C SER A 158 -8.69 16.30 14.40
N ASP A 159 -8.70 15.85 13.15
CA ASP A 159 -9.38 14.65 12.65
C ASP A 159 -8.35 13.62 12.15
N ALA A 160 -8.82 12.51 11.56
CA ALA A 160 -7.99 11.41 11.08
C ALA A 160 -7.10 11.78 9.86
N PHE A 161 -7.17 12.98 9.29
CA PHE A 161 -6.46 13.26 8.02
C PHE A 161 -5.10 13.94 8.20
N GLY A 162 -4.56 13.96 9.42
CA GLY A 162 -3.23 14.51 9.69
C GLY A 162 -2.13 13.70 9.00
N LEU A 163 -1.16 14.37 8.39
CA LEU A 163 -0.06 13.72 7.67
C LEU A 163 1.30 14.26 8.12
N ALA A 164 2.31 13.40 8.16
CA ALA A 164 3.68 13.82 8.37
C ALA A 164 4.69 12.91 7.65
N VAL A 165 5.85 13.48 7.35
CA VAL A 165 7.05 12.74 6.97
C VAL A 165 8.23 13.20 7.83
N LEU A 166 8.95 12.23 8.37
CA LEU A 166 10.22 12.41 9.08
C LEU A 166 11.30 11.68 8.29
N SER A 167 12.45 12.31 8.08
CA SER A 167 13.52 11.79 7.24
C SER A 167 14.89 12.10 7.83
N ARG A 168 15.78 11.11 7.75
CA ARG A 168 17.22 11.24 8.02
C ARG A 168 17.96 11.93 6.87
N HIS A 169 17.33 11.95 5.70
CA HIS A 169 17.87 12.52 4.47
C HIS A 169 17.13 13.81 4.10
N PRO A 170 17.77 14.78 3.41
CA PRO A 170 17.14 16.05 3.07
C PRO A 170 15.84 15.90 2.29
N LEU A 171 14.81 16.64 2.71
CA LEU A 171 13.59 16.84 1.92
C LEU A 171 13.82 18.01 0.97
N GLU A 172 13.98 17.75 -0.33
CA GLU A 172 14.12 18.78 -1.36
C GLU A 172 12.81 19.57 -1.49
N THR A 173 11.68 18.85 -1.44
CA THR A 173 10.32 19.41 -1.40
C THR A 173 9.44 18.55 -0.50
N ALA A 174 8.46 19.16 0.15
CA ALA A 174 7.39 18.47 0.87
C ALA A 174 6.14 19.35 0.91
N SER A 175 4.99 18.80 0.58
CA SER A 175 3.72 19.52 0.53
C SER A 175 2.54 18.56 0.69
N VAL A 176 1.38 19.06 1.15
CA VAL A 176 0.12 18.32 1.13
C VAL A 176 -0.77 18.86 0.02
N TRP A 177 -1.18 17.97 -0.87
CA TRP A 177 -2.17 18.21 -1.92
C TRP A 177 -3.51 17.64 -1.49
N ARG A 178 -4.59 18.08 -2.12
CA ARG A 178 -5.93 17.56 -1.84
C ARG A 178 -6.49 16.87 -3.08
N ASP A 179 -7.18 15.76 -2.85
CA ASP A 179 -8.01 15.13 -3.87
C ASP A 179 -9.36 15.86 -4.01
N ARG A 180 -10.29 15.28 -4.77
CA ARG A 180 -11.59 15.91 -5.04
C ARG A 180 -12.53 15.90 -3.85
N GLN A 181 -12.30 15.00 -2.90
CA GLN A 181 -13.04 14.93 -1.64
C GLN A 181 -12.42 15.83 -0.57
N GLY A 182 -11.31 16.52 -0.89
CA GLY A 182 -10.59 17.39 0.03
C GLY A 182 -9.64 16.64 0.96
N VAL A 183 -9.45 15.33 0.77
CA VAL A 183 -8.55 14.49 1.55
C VAL A 183 -7.11 14.76 1.15
N GLY A 184 -6.23 14.84 2.14
CA GLY A 184 -4.82 15.17 1.96
C GLY A 184 -4.01 14.01 1.38
N VAL A 185 -3.05 14.32 0.52
CA VAL A 185 -1.97 13.44 0.09
C VAL A 185 -0.65 14.17 0.28
N LEU A 186 0.28 13.60 1.04
CA LEU A 186 1.61 14.16 1.23
C LEU A 186 2.46 13.80 0.01
N LEU A 187 3.06 14.80 -0.64
CA LEU A 187 4.03 14.59 -1.72
C LEU A 187 5.36 15.19 -1.29
N ALA A 188 6.42 14.39 -1.34
CA ALA A 188 7.76 14.80 -0.98
C ALA A 188 8.80 14.26 -1.96
N ARG A 189 9.94 14.95 -2.02
CA ARG A 189 11.13 14.51 -2.74
C ARG A 189 12.30 14.42 -1.77
N VAL A 190 12.85 13.22 -1.62
CA VAL A 190 13.91 12.91 -0.64
C VAL A 190 15.24 12.75 -1.35
N ALA A 191 16.25 13.52 -0.98
CA ALA A 191 17.59 13.41 -1.53
C ALA A 191 18.35 12.24 -0.88
N TRP A 192 18.47 11.12 -1.60
CA TRP A 192 19.14 9.91 -1.12
C TRP A 192 20.21 9.47 -2.11
N ARG A 193 21.47 9.40 -1.67
CA ARG A 193 22.63 8.96 -2.47
C ARG A 193 22.78 9.70 -3.81
N GLY A 194 22.62 11.03 -3.79
CA GLY A 194 22.71 11.88 -4.98
C GLY A 194 21.51 11.76 -5.94
N ARG A 195 20.45 11.03 -5.56
CA ARG A 195 19.20 10.89 -6.32
C ARG A 195 18.04 11.47 -5.53
N GLY A 196 17.10 12.10 -6.20
CA GLY A 196 15.85 12.52 -5.57
C GLY A 196 14.77 11.46 -5.76
N ILE A 197 14.38 10.83 -4.65
CA ILE A 197 13.37 9.78 -4.53
C ILE A 197 12.00 10.44 -4.34
N SER A 198 11.02 10.06 -5.17
CA SER A 198 9.65 10.55 -5.02
C SER A 198 8.91 9.74 -3.97
N LEU A 199 8.32 10.42 -3.00
CA LEU A 199 7.58 9.83 -1.89
C LEU A 199 6.16 10.40 -1.85
N ALA A 200 5.16 9.52 -1.72
CA ALA A 200 3.81 9.92 -1.39
C ALA A 200 3.35 9.29 -0.06
N GLY A 201 2.80 10.11 0.84
CA GLY A 201 2.05 9.69 2.01
C GLY A 201 0.56 9.61 1.67
N PHE A 202 -0.02 8.41 1.74
CA PHE A 202 -1.38 8.13 1.28
C PHE A 202 -2.27 7.66 2.43
N HIS A 203 -3.37 8.38 2.67
CA HIS A 203 -4.41 8.02 3.63
C HIS A 203 -5.78 8.47 3.12
N PRO A 204 -6.40 7.67 2.22
CA PRO A 204 -7.70 8.00 1.63
C PRO A 204 -8.85 7.68 2.60
N MET A 205 -10.06 8.09 2.23
CA MET A 205 -11.27 7.61 2.90
C MET A 205 -11.32 6.08 2.95
N THR A 206 -11.87 5.54 4.04
CA THR A 206 -12.31 4.14 4.10
C THR A 206 -13.34 3.87 2.99
N PRO A 207 -13.37 2.68 2.37
CA PRO A 207 -14.26 2.37 1.23
C PRO A 207 -15.71 2.09 1.67
N GLN A 208 -16.28 2.93 2.53
CA GLN A 208 -17.64 2.76 3.09
C GLN A 208 -18.75 3.13 2.11
N SER A 209 -18.42 3.83 1.03
CA SER A 209 -19.34 4.15 -0.07
C SER A 209 -18.69 3.83 -1.42
N VAL A 210 -19.54 3.71 -2.46
CA VAL A 210 -19.06 3.58 -3.85
C VAL A 210 -18.17 4.77 -4.24
N GLY A 211 -18.54 5.98 -3.81
CA GLY A 211 -17.76 7.20 -4.10
C GLY A 211 -16.36 7.16 -3.49
N ASP A 212 -16.25 6.81 -2.21
CA ASP A 212 -14.96 6.72 -1.52
C ASP A 212 -14.09 5.60 -2.10
N HIS A 213 -14.71 4.47 -2.43
CA HIS A 213 -14.02 3.36 -3.10
C HIS A 213 -13.43 3.78 -4.45
N LEU A 214 -14.21 4.48 -5.28
CA LEU A 214 -13.76 4.93 -6.59
C LEU A 214 -12.68 6.02 -6.50
N GLU A 215 -12.86 7.00 -5.61
CA GLU A 215 -11.88 8.08 -5.43
C GLU A 215 -10.57 7.55 -4.84
N ARG A 216 -10.62 6.67 -3.83
CA ARG A 216 -9.44 5.95 -3.30
C ARG A 216 -8.64 5.30 -4.41
N ASN A 217 -9.28 4.47 -5.23
CA ASN A 217 -8.61 3.72 -6.30
C ASN A 217 -7.97 4.67 -7.32
N ARG A 218 -8.69 5.74 -7.67
CA ARG A 218 -8.22 6.73 -8.63
C ARG A 218 -7.05 7.57 -8.10
N VAL A 219 -7.09 7.99 -6.84
CA VAL A 219 -5.98 8.72 -6.22
C VAL A 219 -4.75 7.83 -6.19
N LEU A 220 -4.89 6.56 -5.80
CA LEU A 220 -3.77 5.61 -5.85
C LEU A 220 -3.24 5.43 -7.28
N ASP A 221 -4.12 5.44 -8.30
CA ASP A 221 -3.72 5.42 -9.70
C ASP A 221 -2.92 6.68 -10.12
N CYS A 222 -3.29 7.86 -9.61
CA CYS A 222 -2.55 9.10 -9.83
C CYS A 222 -1.14 9.04 -9.21
N LEU A 223 -1.01 8.43 -8.03
CA LEU A 223 0.27 8.31 -7.30
C LEU A 223 1.20 7.23 -7.87
N THR A 224 0.69 6.40 -8.78
CA THR A 224 1.42 5.24 -9.31
C THR A 224 1.54 5.30 -10.84
N PRO A 225 2.16 6.35 -11.41
CA PRO A 225 2.35 6.45 -12.86
C PRO A 225 3.20 5.30 -13.40
N ALA A 226 3.07 5.01 -14.70
CA ALA A 226 3.85 3.95 -15.34
C ALA A 226 5.36 4.21 -15.25
N SER A 227 6.12 3.16 -14.92
CA SER A 227 7.59 3.19 -14.91
C SER A 227 8.20 3.39 -16.30
N PRO A 228 9.45 3.91 -16.37
CA PRO A 228 10.22 3.99 -17.61
C PRO A 228 10.45 2.59 -18.19
N GLY A 229 10.00 2.39 -19.42
CA GLY A 229 9.95 1.08 -20.09
C GLY A 229 8.75 0.93 -21.04
N ARG A 230 7.79 1.87 -20.96
CA ARG A 230 6.75 2.06 -21.99
C ARG A 230 6.90 3.44 -22.63
N PRO A 231 6.88 3.56 -23.97
CA PRO A 231 6.98 4.85 -24.64
C PRO A 231 5.90 5.83 -24.15
N GLY A 232 6.28 7.06 -23.80
CA GLY A 232 5.36 8.19 -23.67
C GLY A 232 4.92 8.61 -22.26
N ARG A 233 5.59 8.21 -21.15
CA ARG A 233 5.25 8.74 -19.80
C ARG A 233 6.48 9.06 -18.95
N THR A 234 6.36 10.16 -18.20
CA THR A 234 7.39 10.91 -17.47
C THR A 234 8.10 10.13 -16.36
N ILE A 235 9.39 10.42 -16.22
CA ILE A 235 10.40 9.92 -15.29
C ILE A 235 9.92 10.00 -13.82
N VAL A 236 9.88 8.88 -13.09
CA VAL A 236 9.93 8.90 -11.63
C VAL A 236 10.99 7.91 -11.14
N ASP A 237 12.23 8.38 -11.07
CA ASP A 237 13.37 7.62 -10.54
C ASP A 237 13.08 7.22 -9.07
N GLY A 238 12.90 5.92 -8.82
CA GLY A 238 12.70 5.36 -7.49
C GLY A 238 11.51 5.96 -6.75
N ALA A 239 10.29 5.59 -7.14
CA ALA A 239 9.05 6.13 -6.56
C ALA A 239 8.46 5.21 -5.50
N ILE A 240 8.00 5.78 -4.39
CA ILE A 240 7.43 5.06 -3.24
C ILE A 240 6.12 5.74 -2.81
N VAL A 241 5.10 4.93 -2.51
CA VAL A 241 3.87 5.35 -1.83
C VAL A 241 3.78 4.59 -0.51
N ALA A 242 3.58 5.27 0.60
CA ALA A 242 3.47 4.65 1.92
C ALA A 242 2.32 5.27 2.72
N GLY A 243 1.69 4.49 3.60
CA GLY A 243 0.58 4.95 4.43
C GLY A 243 -0.42 3.84 4.72
N ASP A 244 -1.58 4.22 5.25
CA ASP A 244 -2.76 3.37 5.34
C ASP A 244 -3.60 3.56 4.08
N PHE A 245 -3.68 2.53 3.24
CA PHE A 245 -4.35 2.63 1.94
C PHE A 245 -5.86 2.41 2.07
N ASN A 246 -6.35 2.01 3.25
CA ASN A 246 -7.73 1.56 3.44
C ASN A 246 -8.15 0.50 2.40
N ALA A 247 -7.18 -0.32 1.96
CA ALA A 247 -7.33 -1.33 0.93
C ALA A 247 -6.35 -2.47 1.17
N THR A 248 -6.80 -3.71 1.10
CA THR A 248 -5.90 -4.86 1.20
C THR A 248 -5.21 -5.16 -0.13
N PRO A 249 -4.12 -5.95 -0.15
CA PRO A 249 -3.48 -6.44 -1.37
C PRO A 249 -4.41 -7.17 -2.34
N TRP A 250 -5.56 -7.65 -1.86
CA TRP A 250 -6.56 -8.33 -2.68
C TRP A 250 -7.55 -7.38 -3.35
N SER A 251 -7.61 -6.13 -2.88
CA SER A 251 -8.50 -5.13 -3.43
C SER A 251 -8.14 -4.80 -4.89
N VAL A 252 -9.16 -4.48 -5.67
CA VAL A 252 -9.04 -3.97 -7.03
C VAL A 252 -8.26 -2.66 -7.12
N ALA A 253 -8.11 -1.92 -6.00
CA ALA A 253 -7.27 -0.73 -5.90
C ALA A 253 -5.83 -0.96 -6.41
N PHE A 254 -5.30 -2.17 -6.23
CA PHE A 254 -3.94 -2.52 -6.65
C PHE A 254 -3.83 -2.94 -8.13
N ALA A 255 -4.93 -3.13 -8.84
CA ALA A 255 -4.92 -3.62 -10.22
C ALA A 255 -4.23 -2.64 -11.19
N GLY A 256 -4.59 -1.36 -11.12
CA GLY A 256 -3.97 -0.29 -11.90
C GLY A 256 -2.47 -0.14 -11.62
N PRO A 257 -2.06 0.05 -10.34
CA PRO A 257 -0.65 0.13 -9.97
C PRO A 257 0.16 -1.08 -10.44
N THR A 258 -0.37 -2.30 -10.23
CA THR A 258 0.29 -3.56 -10.63
C THR A 258 0.52 -3.61 -12.14
N GLY A 259 -0.49 -3.24 -12.93
CA GLY A 259 -0.38 -3.18 -14.40
C GLY A 259 0.63 -2.15 -14.91
N ARG A 260 1.02 -1.19 -14.05
CA ARG A 260 2.00 -0.13 -14.33
C ARG A 260 3.39 -0.36 -13.74
N GLY A 261 3.64 -1.55 -13.18
CA GLY A 261 4.95 -1.95 -12.66
C GLY A 261 5.16 -1.68 -11.16
N TRP A 262 4.13 -1.21 -10.45
CA TRP A 262 4.20 -1.02 -9.00
C TRP A 262 3.96 -2.35 -8.29
N ARG A 263 4.66 -2.54 -7.17
CA ARG A 263 4.66 -3.78 -6.40
C ARG A 263 4.68 -3.48 -4.90
N ARG A 264 4.13 -4.40 -4.11
CA ARG A 264 4.13 -4.27 -2.65
C ARG A 264 5.53 -4.51 -2.10
N ALA A 265 5.97 -3.63 -1.20
CA ALA A 265 7.17 -3.81 -0.40
C ALA A 265 6.85 -4.33 1.01
N THR A 266 5.58 -4.57 1.32
CA THR A 266 5.09 -5.05 2.62
C THR A 266 4.46 -6.43 2.51
N GLY A 267 4.35 -7.14 3.64
CA GLY A 267 3.79 -8.49 3.72
C GLY A 267 2.26 -8.55 3.60
N LEU A 268 1.68 -9.71 3.94
CA LEU A 268 0.23 -9.94 4.02
C LEU A 268 -0.28 -10.02 5.47
N SER A 269 0.59 -9.77 6.44
CA SER A 269 0.27 -9.80 7.86
C SER A 269 -0.70 -8.67 8.20
N PRO A 270 -1.83 -8.95 8.87
CA PRO A 270 -2.79 -7.92 9.28
C PRO A 270 -2.17 -6.76 10.04
N THR A 271 -2.64 -5.55 9.75
CA THR A 271 -2.22 -4.32 10.43
C THR A 271 -3.36 -3.65 11.18
N TRP A 272 -4.61 -3.89 10.76
CA TRP A 272 -5.81 -3.36 11.41
C TRP A 272 -6.92 -4.42 11.57
N PRO A 273 -7.66 -4.43 12.69
CA PRO A 273 -7.32 -3.73 13.92
C PRO A 273 -6.08 -4.37 14.56
N GLU A 274 -5.31 -3.59 15.32
CA GLU A 274 -4.19 -4.08 16.14
C GLU A 274 -4.65 -5.21 17.07
N ALA A 275 -5.87 -5.13 17.59
CA ALA A 275 -6.42 -6.02 18.61
C ALA A 275 -6.08 -7.51 18.36
N TRP A 276 -5.60 -8.18 19.41
CA TRP A 276 -5.08 -9.56 19.36
C TRP A 276 -3.93 -9.72 18.35
N HIS A 277 -3.08 -8.69 18.24
CA HIS A 277 -1.98 -8.59 17.29
C HIS A 277 -2.38 -8.85 15.84
N GLY A 278 -3.59 -8.43 15.47
CA GLY A 278 -4.15 -8.55 14.13
C GLY A 278 -4.66 -9.94 13.76
N LEU A 279 -4.88 -10.87 14.70
CA LEU A 279 -5.29 -12.26 14.40
C LEU A 279 -6.54 -12.35 13.49
N MET A 280 -7.45 -11.39 13.60
CA MET A 280 -8.69 -11.30 12.79
C MET A 280 -8.71 -10.06 11.88
N GLY A 281 -7.55 -9.46 11.66
CA GLY A 281 -7.42 -8.21 10.92
C GLY A 281 -7.14 -8.38 9.44
N ILE A 282 -6.90 -7.24 8.81
CA ILE A 282 -6.59 -7.08 7.40
C ILE A 282 -5.32 -6.22 7.23
N PRO A 283 -4.47 -6.50 6.23
CA PRO A 283 -3.28 -5.70 5.94
C PRO A 283 -3.68 -4.49 5.09
N ILE A 284 -3.81 -3.30 5.68
CA ILE A 284 -4.16 -2.07 4.95
C ILE A 284 -3.05 -1.01 4.97
N ASP A 285 -2.06 -1.16 5.85
CA ASP A 285 -0.87 -0.33 5.89
C ASP A 285 0.21 -0.89 4.96
N HIS A 286 0.70 -0.04 4.06
CA HIS A 286 1.56 -0.47 2.97
C HIS A 286 2.72 0.47 2.71
N VAL A 287 3.78 -0.13 2.19
CA VAL A 287 4.77 0.50 1.32
C VAL A 287 4.62 -0.15 -0.05
N LEU A 288 4.41 0.67 -1.08
CA LEU A 288 4.35 0.31 -2.49
C LEU A 288 5.48 1.02 -3.22
N ALA A 289 6.20 0.32 -4.09
CA ALA A 289 7.28 0.93 -4.86
C ALA A 289 7.24 0.49 -6.32
N ASN A 290 7.84 1.29 -7.19
CA ASN A 290 8.01 0.93 -8.59
C ASN A 290 9.16 -0.06 -8.81
N ASP A 291 9.29 -0.56 -10.04
CA ASP A 291 10.27 -1.55 -10.49
C ASP A 291 11.75 -1.12 -10.41
N ALA A 292 12.02 0.16 -10.12
CA ALA A 292 13.34 0.66 -9.78
C ALA A 292 13.86 0.11 -8.44
N TRP A 293 13.01 -0.54 -7.65
CA TRP A 293 13.35 -1.10 -6.36
C TRP A 293 13.37 -2.64 -6.36
N ARG A 294 14.14 -3.19 -5.43
CA ARG A 294 14.15 -4.59 -5.01
C ARG A 294 13.95 -4.65 -3.50
N LEU A 295 13.25 -5.68 -3.03
CA LEU A 295 12.95 -5.86 -1.62
C LEU A 295 14.13 -6.52 -0.90
N VAL A 296 14.63 -5.90 0.15
CA VAL A 296 15.64 -6.50 1.04
C VAL A 296 14.94 -7.21 2.19
N THR A 297 14.13 -6.48 2.97
CA THR A 297 13.27 -7.04 4.03
C THR A 297 11.96 -6.28 4.11
N ALA A 298 10.93 -6.94 4.65
CA ALA A 298 9.64 -6.36 4.96
C ALA A 298 9.16 -6.89 6.31
N GLU A 299 8.80 -6.00 7.21
CA GLU A 299 8.43 -6.35 8.58
C GLU A 299 7.18 -5.57 9.02
N ARG A 300 6.31 -6.23 9.77
CA ARG A 300 5.25 -5.58 10.54
C ARG A 300 5.81 -5.28 11.93
N GLY A 301 5.64 -4.05 12.39
CA GLY A 301 6.09 -3.62 13.70
C GLY A 301 5.17 -4.04 14.85
N PRO A 302 5.54 -3.64 16.07
CA PRO A 302 4.82 -3.96 17.30
C PRO A 302 3.61 -3.03 17.51
N ASP A 303 2.89 -3.25 18.61
CA ASP A 303 1.92 -2.27 19.11
C ASP A 303 2.64 -0.96 19.49
N ILE A 304 2.18 0.15 18.89
CA ILE A 304 2.69 1.50 19.11
C ILE A 304 1.69 2.41 19.84
N GLY A 305 0.69 1.83 20.51
CA GLY A 305 -0.42 2.54 21.15
C GLY A 305 -1.46 3.05 20.15
N SER A 306 -1.48 2.49 18.94
CA SER A 306 -2.42 2.78 17.85
C SER A 306 -3.36 1.59 17.64
N ASP A 307 -4.51 1.79 17.01
CA ASP A 307 -5.35 0.69 16.52
C ASP A 307 -4.80 0.06 15.22
N HIS A 308 -3.64 0.53 14.75
CA HIS A 308 -2.85 -0.05 13.67
C HIS A 308 -1.48 -0.52 14.14
N LEU A 309 -0.97 -1.57 13.48
CA LEU A 309 0.41 -2.01 13.58
C LEU A 309 1.22 -1.39 12.44
N PRO A 310 2.37 -0.74 12.70
CA PRO A 310 3.14 -0.07 11.67
C PRO A 310 3.87 -1.08 10.79
N VAL A 311 4.40 -0.62 9.66
CA VAL A 311 5.13 -1.47 8.70
C VAL A 311 6.44 -0.81 8.29
N VAL A 312 7.45 -1.62 7.98
CA VAL A 312 8.73 -1.15 7.45
C VAL A 312 9.19 -2.03 6.30
N ALA A 313 9.73 -1.41 5.26
CA ALA A 313 10.37 -2.09 4.15
C ALA A 313 11.78 -1.53 3.93
N ARG A 314 12.76 -2.41 3.76
CA ARG A 314 14.11 -2.05 3.32
C ARG A 314 14.22 -2.32 1.82
N LEU A 315 14.56 -1.29 1.07
CA LEU A 315 14.57 -1.31 -0.38
C LEU A 315 15.97 -1.06 -0.91
N ARG A 316 16.35 -1.75 -1.99
CA ARG A 316 17.58 -1.48 -2.73
C ARG A 316 17.22 -1.08 -4.16
N LEU A 317 18.00 -0.18 -4.75
CA LEU A 317 17.84 0.11 -6.18
C LEU A 317 18.13 -1.16 -6.99
N ALA A 318 17.29 -1.42 -7.98
CA ALA A 318 17.60 -2.39 -9.01
C ALA A 318 18.91 -1.97 -9.71
N PRO A 319 19.79 -2.92 -10.08
CA PRO A 319 20.89 -2.62 -11.00
C PRO A 319 20.32 -1.95 -12.25
N GLU A 320 20.98 -0.92 -12.78
CA GLU A 320 20.66 -0.44 -14.12
C GLU A 320 20.85 -1.64 -15.07
N THR A 321 19.75 -2.14 -15.63
CA THR A 321 19.82 -3.05 -16.77
C THR A 321 20.12 -2.17 -17.97
N ASP A 322 21.28 -2.36 -18.60
CA ASP A 322 21.51 -1.78 -19.92
C ASP A 322 20.32 -2.13 -20.83
N PRO A 323 19.82 -1.18 -21.65
CA PRO A 323 18.84 -1.52 -22.66
C PRO A 323 19.38 -2.67 -23.53
N PRO A 324 18.51 -3.57 -24.04
CA PRO A 324 18.94 -4.60 -24.97
C PRO A 324 19.77 -3.98 -26.08
N ALA A 325 20.92 -4.60 -26.40
CA ALA A 325 21.89 -4.11 -27.38
C ALA A 325 21.29 -3.85 -28.78
N ASP A 326 20.08 -4.34 -29.05
CA ASP A 326 19.35 -4.18 -30.30
C ASP A 326 18.53 -2.87 -30.39
N ALA A 327 18.54 -2.02 -29.36
CA ALA A 327 17.87 -0.71 -29.37
C ALA A 327 18.79 0.47 -29.74
N ALA A 328 20.04 0.19 -30.17
CA ALA A 328 20.95 1.22 -30.66
C ALA A 328 20.55 1.66 -32.07
N VAL A 329 19.59 2.60 -32.15
CA VAL A 329 19.49 3.49 -33.30
C VAL A 329 20.60 4.54 -33.14
N PRO A 330 21.57 4.64 -34.07
CA PRO A 330 22.55 5.72 -34.00
C PRO A 330 21.88 7.01 -34.47
N GLY A 331 21.84 8.02 -33.61
CA GLY A 331 21.29 9.33 -33.97
C GLY A 331 21.26 10.32 -32.82
N ASP A 332 22.31 11.13 -32.80
CA ASP A 332 22.30 12.54 -32.41
C ASP A 332 22.36 12.84 -30.90
N GLY A 333 23.56 13.22 -30.47
CA GLY A 333 23.86 13.67 -29.14
C GLY A 333 23.11 14.95 -28.79
N GLU A 334 22.12 14.81 -27.93
CA GLU A 334 21.69 15.87 -27.04
C GLU A 334 21.48 15.24 -25.66
N ALA A 335 22.36 15.59 -24.72
CA ALA A 335 22.25 15.17 -23.34
C ALA A 335 20.93 15.71 -22.78
N ALA A 336 19.90 14.87 -22.79
CA ALA A 336 18.58 15.20 -22.26
C ALA A 336 18.74 15.60 -20.79
N ALA A 337 18.63 16.90 -20.54
CA ALA A 337 18.51 17.44 -19.20
C ALA A 337 17.33 16.75 -18.52
N ARG A 338 17.62 15.88 -17.53
CA ARG A 338 16.59 15.20 -16.72
C ARG A 338 15.71 16.27 -16.08
N THR A 339 14.50 16.46 -16.60
CA THR A 339 13.53 17.48 -16.16
C THR A 339 13.04 17.15 -14.76
N ARG A 340 13.66 17.77 -13.74
CA ARG A 340 13.40 17.54 -12.30
C ARG A 340 11.99 17.95 -11.81
N GLY A 341 11.10 18.43 -12.68
CA GLY A 341 9.81 19.05 -12.30
C GLY A 341 8.53 18.45 -12.91
N GLU A 342 8.60 17.68 -14.00
CA GLU A 342 7.40 17.17 -14.69
C GLU A 342 6.58 16.10 -13.94
N PRO A 343 7.17 15.16 -13.17
CA PRO A 343 6.37 14.08 -12.58
C PRO A 343 5.44 14.56 -11.46
N ILE A 344 5.85 15.55 -10.67
CA ILE A 344 4.98 16.13 -9.61
C ILE A 344 3.78 16.85 -10.24
N ALA A 345 4.00 17.62 -11.32
CA ALA A 345 2.92 18.33 -12.01
C ALA A 345 1.87 17.39 -12.61
N ALA A 346 2.28 16.24 -13.15
CA ALA A 346 1.36 15.22 -13.66
C ALA A 346 0.51 14.59 -12.54
N VAL A 347 1.14 14.27 -11.40
CA VAL A 347 0.44 13.73 -10.22
C VAL A 347 -0.57 14.75 -9.70
N THR A 348 -0.18 16.00 -9.50
CA THR A 348 -1.05 17.04 -8.93
C THR A 348 -2.20 17.44 -9.86
N SER A 349 -1.95 17.46 -11.17
CA SER A 349 -3.00 17.59 -12.19
C SER A 349 -3.97 16.40 -12.16
N CYS A 350 -3.48 15.18 -11.96
CA CYS A 350 -4.34 14.00 -11.81
C CYS A 350 -5.19 14.09 -10.54
N LEU A 351 -4.62 14.49 -9.40
CA LEU A 351 -5.36 14.64 -8.14
C LEU A 351 -6.54 15.62 -8.27
N SER A 352 -6.36 16.71 -9.02
CA SER A 352 -7.34 17.82 -9.15
C SER A 352 -8.38 17.67 -10.27
N ARG A 353 -8.08 17.00 -11.39
CA ARG A 353 -9.04 16.82 -12.51
C ARG A 353 -10.22 15.94 -12.08
N ALA A 354 -11.48 16.23 -12.47
CA ALA A 354 -12.64 15.32 -12.38
C ALA A 354 -12.56 14.15 -13.39
N PRO A 355 -13.26 13.01 -13.21
CA PRO A 355 -13.25 11.95 -14.21
C PRO A 355 -13.92 12.46 -15.49
N ALA A 356 -13.25 12.28 -16.63
CA ALA A 356 -13.88 12.45 -17.94
C ALA A 356 -14.82 11.27 -18.19
N ASN A 357 -16.02 11.30 -17.61
CA ASN A 357 -17.25 10.66 -18.07
C ASN A 357 -18.30 10.64 -16.94
N ALA A 358 -19.00 11.75 -16.79
CA ALA A 358 -20.40 11.75 -16.39
C ALA A 358 -21.11 12.65 -17.40
N ARG A 359 -21.40 12.11 -18.58
CA ARG A 359 -22.42 12.71 -19.45
C ARG A 359 -23.74 12.55 -18.69
N SER A 360 -24.19 13.62 -18.08
CA SER A 360 -25.57 13.80 -17.65
C SER A 360 -26.46 13.58 -18.87
N GLY A 361 -27.26 12.51 -18.86
CA GLY A 361 -28.44 12.44 -19.70
C GLY A 361 -29.36 13.60 -19.36
N ALA A 362 -29.80 14.30 -20.40
CA ALA A 362 -30.96 15.17 -20.35
C ALA A 362 -32.25 14.35 -20.25
#